data_AF-A0A7U9R094-F1
#
_entry.id   AF-A0A7U9R094-F1
#
_cell.length_a   1.000
_cell.length_b   1.000
_cell.length_c   1.000
_cell.angle_alpha   90.00
_cell.angle_beta   90.00
_cell.angle_gamma   90.00
#
_symmetry.space_group_name_H-M   'P 1'
#
loop_
_entity.id
_entity.type
_entity.pdbx_description
1 polymer ?
#
loop_
_entity_poly.entity_id
_entity_poly.type
_entity_poly.pdbx_seq_one_letter_code
_entity_poly.pdbx_strand_id
1 'polypeptide(L)'
;MNKTKHVWQDFVNNFFSRRLLFFCVFQFYILHYYINSVKRFSIVADYPASPWILPFVGQNVYFLFIYGISVIYFYSNIPFMQRNEMYALIREGRKKWVYAKILRIWMSAVSLSFIEVVLSILPLFPCLEWTAEWGKLYNSLAMTNAGLEYNVKLSFSYELIIEHDPFITMLIFGIILCISTGLVGMIMFAVSICVNRTTAVLMGTFLSVLSVVFANLYLYQQWISFISPFSWMNLLLLYGKVCKNAPSFSAVIIMAAISVFILSGISLKRIYIKDLDWTDEE
;
A
#
# COMPACT_ATOMS: atom_id res chain seq x y z
N MET A 1 9.77 -11.17 -32.10
CA MET A 1 8.92 -10.23 -31.35
C MET A 1 9.45 -10.14 -29.92
N ASN A 2 9.88 -8.97 -29.46
CA ASN A 2 10.72 -8.83 -28.26
C ASN A 2 9.92 -9.16 -26.98
N LYS A 3 10.34 -10.18 -26.20
CA LYS A 3 9.58 -10.72 -25.04
C LYS A 3 9.26 -9.66 -23.99
N THR A 4 10.14 -8.69 -23.81
CA THR A 4 9.98 -7.54 -22.91
C THR A 4 8.83 -6.63 -23.33
N LYS A 5 8.65 -6.43 -24.64
CA LYS A 5 7.57 -5.60 -25.20
C LYS A 5 6.19 -6.20 -24.92
N HIS A 6 6.07 -7.53 -24.95
CA HIS A 6 4.82 -8.22 -24.65
C HIS A 6 4.41 -8.07 -23.17
N VAL A 7 5.34 -8.30 -22.24
CA VAL A 7 5.10 -8.15 -20.81
C VAL A 7 4.71 -6.71 -20.45
N TRP A 8 5.38 -5.72 -21.05
CA TRP A 8 5.05 -4.32 -20.86
C TRP A 8 3.65 -3.97 -21.38
N GLN A 9 3.28 -4.44 -22.58
CA GLN A 9 1.95 -4.20 -23.14
C GLN A 9 0.85 -4.85 -22.31
N ASP A 10 1.05 -6.09 -21.85
CA ASP A 10 0.10 -6.78 -20.96
C ASP A 10 -0.05 -6.03 -19.62
N PHE A 11 1.05 -5.52 -19.06
CA PHE A 11 1.01 -4.70 -17.86
C PHE A 11 0.17 -3.43 -18.08
N VAL A 12 0.49 -2.62 -19.09
CA VAL A 12 -0.20 -1.36 -19.37
C VAL A 12 -1.70 -1.57 -19.58
N ASN A 13 -2.07 -2.56 -20.40
CA ASN A 13 -3.48 -2.84 -20.70
C ASN A 13 -4.28 -3.27 -19.46
N ASN A 14 -3.67 -4.02 -18.54
CA ASN A 14 -4.33 -4.46 -17.32
C ASN A 14 -4.29 -3.40 -16.20
N PHE A 15 -3.23 -2.58 -16.17
CA PHE A 15 -3.04 -1.54 -15.17
C PHE A 15 -4.04 -0.40 -15.37
N PHE A 16 -4.19 0.10 -16.60
CA PHE A 16 -5.18 1.11 -16.95
C PHE A 16 -6.58 0.50 -17.11
N SER A 17 -7.12 0.02 -15.99
CA SER A 17 -8.46 -0.55 -15.91
C SER A 17 -9.41 0.38 -15.15
N ARG A 18 -10.72 0.10 -15.25
CA ARG A 18 -11.74 0.78 -14.41
C ARG A 18 -11.41 0.69 -12.92
N ARG A 19 -10.68 -0.35 -12.49
CA ARG A 19 -10.27 -0.53 -11.08
C ARG A 19 -9.21 0.46 -10.64
N LEU A 20 -8.30 0.84 -11.53
CA LEU A 20 -7.35 1.91 -11.24
C LEU A 20 -8.10 3.23 -11.03
N LEU A 21 -9.11 3.50 -11.86
CA LEU A 21 -9.97 4.67 -11.66
C LEU A 21 -10.66 4.62 -10.29
N PHE A 22 -11.27 3.48 -9.93
CA PHE A 22 -11.86 3.31 -8.60
C PHE A 22 -10.84 3.52 -7.47
N PHE A 23 -9.65 2.94 -7.57
CA PHE A 23 -8.56 3.15 -6.63
C PHE A 23 -8.24 4.65 -6.51
N CYS A 24 -7.99 5.34 -7.62
CA CYS A 24 -7.64 6.76 -7.62
C CYS A 24 -8.75 7.64 -7.04
N VAL A 25 -10.01 7.42 -7.41
CA VAL A 25 -11.14 8.19 -6.90
C VAL A 25 -11.31 7.99 -5.39
N PHE A 26 -11.22 6.75 -4.92
CA PHE A 26 -11.41 6.43 -3.51
C PHE A 26 -10.25 6.96 -2.64
N GLN A 27 -9.01 6.80 -3.12
CA GLN A 27 -7.82 7.35 -2.46
C GLN A 27 -7.81 8.87 -2.47
N PHE A 28 -8.13 9.50 -3.60
CA PHE A 28 -8.24 10.96 -3.67
C PHE A 28 -9.31 11.49 -2.72
N TYR A 29 -10.47 10.85 -2.63
CA TYR A 29 -11.54 11.29 -1.73
C TYR A 29 -11.12 11.22 -0.25
N ILE A 30 -10.49 10.12 0.18
CA ILE A 30 -10.05 9.98 1.58
C ILE A 30 -8.89 10.94 1.89
N LEU A 31 -7.93 11.11 0.98
CA LEU A 31 -6.84 12.06 1.12
C LEU A 31 -7.38 13.50 1.18
N HIS A 32 -8.30 13.85 0.29
CA HIS A 32 -8.96 15.15 0.31
C HIS A 32 -9.68 15.39 1.64
N TYR A 33 -10.41 14.41 2.17
CA TYR A 33 -11.10 14.52 3.46
C TYR A 33 -10.16 14.85 4.63
N TYR A 34 -9.00 14.20 4.70
CA TYR A 34 -8.00 14.44 5.76
C TYR A 34 -7.23 15.73 5.53
N ILE A 35 -6.70 15.94 4.32
CA ILE A 35 -5.82 17.07 3.99
C ILE A 35 -6.60 18.39 3.97
N ASN A 36 -7.89 18.39 3.64
CA ASN A 36 -8.69 19.62 3.68
C ASN A 36 -8.78 20.23 5.09
N SER A 37 -8.69 19.42 6.15
CA SER A 37 -8.60 19.95 7.52
C SER A 37 -7.29 20.72 7.78
N VAL A 38 -6.18 20.19 7.26
CA VAL A 38 -4.85 20.83 7.32
C VAL A 38 -4.81 22.10 6.47
N LYS A 39 -5.43 22.05 5.28
CA LYS A 39 -5.53 23.20 4.37
C LYS A 39 -6.31 24.37 4.98
N ARG A 40 -7.39 24.10 5.72
CA ARG A 40 -8.13 25.16 6.43
C ARG A 40 -7.24 25.87 7.45
N PHE A 41 -6.46 25.11 8.22
CA PHE A 41 -5.51 25.69 9.17
C PHE A 41 -4.42 26.50 8.45
N SER A 42 -3.89 25.99 7.34
CA SER A 42 -2.92 26.69 6.49
C SER A 42 -3.39 28.07 6.05
N ILE A 43 -4.66 28.19 5.63
CA ILE A 43 -5.25 29.48 5.21
C ILE A 43 -5.41 30.45 6.39
N VAL A 44 -5.83 29.98 7.56
CA VAL A 44 -6.04 30.85 8.73
C VAL A 44 -4.72 31.33 9.34
N ALA A 45 -3.74 30.43 9.44
CA ALA A 45 -2.43 30.73 9.99
C ALA A 45 -1.49 31.42 8.98
N ASP A 46 -1.91 31.55 7.71
CA ASP A 46 -1.10 32.02 6.58
C ASP A 46 0.24 31.26 6.45
N TYR A 47 0.18 29.95 6.70
CA TYR A 47 1.34 29.06 6.62
C TYR A 47 1.21 28.13 5.43
N PRO A 48 2.11 28.21 4.43
CA PRO A 48 2.11 27.28 3.31
C PRO A 48 2.36 25.83 3.75
N ALA A 49 1.82 24.88 2.99
CA ALA A 49 1.96 23.46 3.23
C ALA A 49 3.05 22.86 2.34
N SER A 50 3.95 22.08 2.92
CA SER A 50 4.97 21.34 2.17
C SER A 50 4.39 20.06 1.54
N PRO A 51 4.95 19.53 0.44
CA PRO A 51 4.40 18.35 -0.25
C PRO A 51 4.50 17.05 0.56
N TRP A 52 5.23 17.04 1.67
CA TRP A 52 5.63 15.84 2.41
C TRP A 52 4.56 15.36 3.41
N ILE A 53 3.29 15.35 3.04
CA ILE A 53 2.19 15.06 3.98
C ILE A 53 1.91 13.57 4.20
N LEU A 54 2.24 12.73 3.21
CA LEU A 54 1.82 11.33 3.16
C LEU A 54 2.27 10.47 4.37
N PRO A 55 3.49 10.59 4.91
CA PRO A 55 3.91 9.88 6.12
C PRO A 55 3.05 10.16 7.34
N PHE A 56 2.49 11.38 7.46
CA PHE A 56 1.55 11.71 8.53
C PHE A 56 0.19 11.09 8.30
N VAL A 57 -0.28 11.06 7.04
CA VAL A 57 -1.51 10.36 6.67
C VAL A 57 -1.40 8.86 6.97
N GLY A 58 -0.23 8.26 6.75
CA GLY A 58 0.08 6.86 7.07
C GLY A 58 0.08 6.51 8.56
N GLN A 59 0.00 7.50 9.45
CA GLN A 59 -0.23 7.25 10.89
C GLN A 59 -1.71 6.98 11.18
N ASN A 60 -2.62 7.39 10.29
CA ASN A 60 -4.05 7.24 10.47
C ASN A 60 -4.52 5.83 10.07
N VAL A 61 -5.05 5.11 11.04
CA VAL A 61 -5.51 3.72 10.90
C VAL A 61 -6.61 3.55 9.85
N TYR A 62 -7.54 4.51 9.75
CA TYR A 62 -8.62 4.45 8.77
C TYR A 62 -8.08 4.62 7.35
N PHE A 63 -7.06 5.44 7.17
CA PHE A 63 -6.37 5.55 5.87
C PHE A 63 -5.70 4.22 5.51
N LEU A 64 -4.96 3.59 6.43
CA LEU A 64 -4.32 2.28 6.21
C LEU A 64 -5.33 1.21 5.78
N PHE A 65 -6.49 1.17 6.45
CA PHE A 65 -7.56 0.24 6.14
C PHE A 65 -8.17 0.49 4.75
N ILE A 66 -8.51 1.74 4.44
CA ILE A 66 -9.10 2.13 3.14
C ILE A 66 -8.11 1.89 2.00
N TYR A 67 -6.84 2.24 2.20
CA TYR A 67 -5.76 1.93 1.27
C TYR A 67 -5.67 0.42 1.03
N GLY A 68 -5.69 -0.38 2.11
CA GLY A 68 -5.65 -1.83 2.01
C GLY A 68 -6.80 -2.40 1.18
N ILE A 69 -8.05 -2.02 1.47
CA ILE A 69 -9.22 -2.46 0.69
C ILE A 69 -9.09 -2.04 -0.78
N SER A 70 -8.60 -0.83 -1.06
CA SER A 70 -8.44 -0.34 -2.42
C SER A 70 -7.41 -1.16 -3.21
N VAL A 71 -6.30 -1.52 -2.57
CA VAL A 71 -5.27 -2.41 -3.14
C VAL A 71 -5.83 -3.81 -3.39
N ILE A 72 -6.60 -4.35 -2.45
CA ILE A 72 -7.24 -5.67 -2.60
C ILE A 72 -8.25 -5.66 -3.75
N TYR A 73 -9.05 -4.60 -3.87
CA TYR A 73 -9.99 -4.43 -4.99
C TYR A 73 -9.25 -4.36 -6.33
N PHE A 74 -8.13 -3.62 -6.38
CA PHE A 74 -7.28 -3.59 -7.58
C PHE A 74 -6.75 -4.99 -7.93
N TYR A 75 -6.27 -5.74 -6.94
CA TYR A 75 -5.76 -7.10 -7.11
C TYR A 75 -6.81 -8.19 -7.24
N SER A 76 -8.10 -7.88 -7.08
CA SER A 76 -9.22 -8.82 -7.24
C SER A 76 -9.36 -9.43 -8.64
N ASN A 77 -8.50 -9.02 -9.59
CA ASN A 77 -8.40 -9.57 -10.93
C ASN A 77 -7.02 -10.17 -11.30
N ILE A 78 -6.04 -10.12 -10.41
CA ILE A 78 -4.75 -10.77 -10.63
C ILE A 78 -4.92 -12.29 -10.48
N PRO A 79 -4.31 -13.07 -11.40
CA PRO A 79 -5.04 -14.01 -12.23
C PRO A 79 -5.88 -15.03 -11.44
N PHE A 80 -7.19 -14.86 -11.51
CA PHE A 80 -8.14 -15.86 -11.05
C PHE A 80 -8.54 -16.73 -12.22
N MET A 81 -7.59 -17.52 -12.76
CA MET A 81 -7.80 -18.55 -13.79
C MET A 81 -8.92 -18.26 -14.79
N GLN A 82 -9.07 -17.00 -15.21
CA GLN A 82 -10.13 -16.61 -16.13
C GLN A 82 -9.81 -17.28 -17.46
N ARG A 83 -10.84 -17.53 -18.28
CA ARG A 83 -10.68 -18.22 -19.56
C ARG A 83 -9.47 -17.70 -20.38
N ASN A 84 -9.28 -16.38 -20.43
CA ASN A 84 -8.13 -15.74 -21.10
C ASN A 84 -6.77 -16.04 -20.44
N GLU A 85 -6.73 -16.08 -19.11
CA GLU A 85 -5.53 -16.36 -18.31
C GLU A 85 -5.13 -17.84 -18.38
N MET A 86 -6.11 -18.75 -18.43
CA MET A 86 -5.87 -20.17 -18.69
C MET A 86 -5.33 -20.39 -20.12
N TYR A 87 -5.91 -19.73 -21.13
CA TYR A 87 -5.37 -19.78 -22.50
C TYR A 87 -3.93 -19.28 -22.58
N ALA A 88 -3.61 -18.17 -21.89
CA ALA A 88 -2.23 -17.66 -21.81
C ALA A 88 -1.30 -18.67 -21.13
N LEU A 89 -1.74 -19.31 -20.05
CA LEU A 89 -0.97 -20.32 -19.31
C LEU A 89 -0.60 -21.53 -20.19
N ILE A 90 -1.55 -22.02 -21.01
CA ILE A 90 -1.31 -23.14 -21.94
C ILE A 90 -0.29 -22.76 -23.02
N ARG A 91 -0.42 -21.55 -23.59
CA ARG A 91 0.41 -21.11 -24.72
C ARG A 91 1.83 -20.69 -24.31
N GLU A 92 1.98 -20.02 -23.18
CA GLU A 92 3.27 -19.50 -22.71
C GLU A 92 4.06 -20.53 -21.89
N GLY A 93 3.35 -21.49 -21.29
CA GLY A 93 3.88 -22.49 -20.40
C GLY A 93 3.87 -22.02 -18.93
N ARG A 94 3.59 -22.99 -18.05
CA ARG A 94 3.37 -22.81 -16.60
C ARG A 94 4.40 -21.91 -15.89
N LYS A 95 5.70 -22.17 -16.08
CA LYS A 95 6.79 -21.39 -15.46
C LYS A 95 6.77 -19.91 -15.89
N LYS A 96 6.72 -19.67 -17.21
CA LYS A 96 6.80 -18.30 -17.75
C LYS A 96 5.60 -17.47 -17.32
N TRP A 97 4.42 -18.10 -17.31
CA TRP A 97 3.20 -17.46 -16.83
C TRP A 97 3.33 -17.01 -15.37
N VAL A 98 3.85 -17.85 -14.46
CA VAL A 98 4.04 -17.46 -13.05
C VAL A 98 4.99 -16.27 -12.93
N TYR A 99 6.14 -16.31 -13.60
CA TYR A 99 7.08 -15.19 -13.56
C TYR A 99 6.48 -13.90 -14.09
N ALA A 100 5.70 -13.97 -15.18
CA ALA A 100 5.01 -12.81 -15.73
C ALA A 100 4.01 -12.20 -14.71
N LYS A 101 3.29 -13.04 -13.96
CA LYS A 101 2.34 -12.58 -12.94
C LYS A 101 3.01 -11.97 -11.72
N ILE A 102 4.09 -12.56 -11.24
CA ILE A 102 4.89 -12.01 -10.14
C ILE A 102 5.44 -10.64 -10.55
N LEU A 103 6.03 -10.54 -11.74
CA LEU A 103 6.55 -9.27 -12.25
C LEU A 103 5.43 -8.22 -12.40
N ARG A 104 4.25 -8.63 -12.88
CA ARG A 104 3.08 -7.76 -12.99
C ARG A 104 2.66 -7.19 -11.63
N ILE A 105 2.61 -8.02 -10.58
CA ILE A 105 2.25 -7.61 -9.22
C ILE A 105 3.22 -6.53 -8.72
N TRP A 106 4.53 -6.73 -8.90
CA TRP A 106 5.53 -5.76 -8.45
C TRP A 106 5.51 -4.47 -9.27
N MET A 107 5.32 -4.54 -10.59
CA MET A 107 5.14 -3.34 -11.41
C MET A 107 3.91 -2.55 -10.96
N SER A 108 2.78 -3.23 -10.67
CA SER A 108 1.60 -2.54 -10.15
C SER A 108 1.81 -1.97 -8.75
N ALA A 109 2.55 -2.66 -7.87
CA ALA A 109 2.85 -2.16 -6.53
C ALA A 109 3.65 -0.84 -6.59
N VAL A 110 4.67 -0.78 -7.45
CA VAL A 110 5.47 0.44 -7.69
C VAL A 110 4.57 1.56 -8.24
N SER A 111 3.77 1.26 -9.28
CA SER A 111 2.90 2.27 -9.90
C SER A 111 1.80 2.78 -8.97
N LEU A 112 1.14 1.91 -8.20
CA LEU A 112 0.13 2.32 -7.21
C LEU A 112 0.75 3.18 -6.12
N SER A 113 1.94 2.82 -5.62
CA SER A 113 2.64 3.60 -4.60
C SER A 113 3.02 4.99 -5.12
N PHE A 114 3.49 5.09 -6.37
CA PHE A 114 3.78 6.37 -6.99
C PHE A 114 2.53 7.22 -7.19
N ILE A 115 1.43 6.61 -7.64
CA ILE A 115 0.14 7.28 -7.78
C ILE A 115 -0.33 7.81 -6.42
N GLU A 116 -0.18 7.05 -5.35
CA GLU A 116 -0.56 7.48 -4.00
C GLU A 116 0.22 8.72 -3.54
N VAL A 117 1.53 8.76 -3.82
CA VAL A 117 2.36 9.95 -3.56
C VAL A 117 1.82 11.16 -4.31
N VAL A 118 1.51 11.01 -5.60
CA VAL A 118 0.96 12.12 -6.40
C VAL A 118 -0.41 12.56 -5.87
N LEU A 119 -1.32 11.61 -5.58
CA LEU A 119 -2.65 11.89 -5.06
C LEU A 119 -2.61 12.60 -3.70
N SER A 120 -1.58 12.36 -2.89
CA SER A 120 -1.41 13.04 -1.60
C SER A 120 -1.08 14.53 -1.73
N ILE A 121 -0.44 14.94 -2.83
CA ILE A 121 -0.03 16.33 -3.06
C ILE A 121 -1.18 17.16 -3.64
N LEU A 122 -2.04 16.55 -4.46
CA LEU A 122 -3.11 17.26 -5.18
C LEU A 122 -4.06 18.07 -4.27
N PRO A 123 -4.52 17.57 -3.10
CA PRO A 123 -5.42 18.33 -2.24
C PRO A 123 -4.79 19.56 -1.57
N LEU A 124 -3.45 19.69 -1.57
CA LEU A 124 -2.75 20.82 -0.97
C LEU A 124 -2.88 22.11 -1.81
N PHE A 125 -3.14 22.01 -3.11
CA PHE A 125 -3.32 23.19 -3.96
C PHE A 125 -4.53 24.03 -3.51
N PRO A 126 -4.42 25.37 -3.42
CA PRO A 126 -3.29 26.22 -3.84
C PRO A 126 -2.26 26.54 -2.74
N CYS A 127 -2.41 26.02 -1.52
CA CYS A 127 -1.56 26.35 -0.37
C CYS A 127 -0.18 25.65 -0.41
N LEU A 128 0.15 24.99 -1.51
CA LEU A 128 1.37 24.18 -1.65
C LEU A 128 2.60 25.08 -1.86
N GLU A 129 3.63 24.86 -1.06
CA GLU A 129 4.97 25.42 -1.26
C GLU A 129 5.98 24.30 -1.46
N TRP A 130 6.79 24.41 -2.50
CA TRP A 130 7.84 23.45 -2.80
C TRP A 130 9.06 23.73 -1.92
N THR A 131 9.11 23.08 -0.75
CA THR A 131 10.22 23.17 0.21
C THR A 131 10.90 21.82 0.40
N ALA A 132 12.19 21.83 0.69
CA ALA A 132 12.89 20.62 1.14
C ALA A 132 12.61 20.29 2.61
N GLU A 133 12.13 21.27 3.38
CA GLU A 133 11.82 21.14 4.81
C GLU A 133 10.34 20.78 5.06
N TRP A 134 10.02 20.32 6.28
CA TRP A 134 8.65 20.03 6.73
C TRP A 134 7.75 21.27 6.67
N GLY A 135 8.31 22.47 6.79
CA GLY A 135 7.59 23.73 6.76
C GLY A 135 6.97 24.12 8.11
N LYS A 136 6.65 25.41 8.26
CA LYS A 136 6.11 25.99 9.51
C LYS A 136 4.75 25.39 9.90
N LEU A 137 3.94 25.03 8.90
CA LEU A 137 2.62 24.45 9.10
C LEU A 137 2.66 23.17 9.93
N TYR A 138 3.47 22.19 9.53
CA TYR A 138 3.55 20.89 10.20
C TYR A 138 4.25 21.00 11.56
N ASN A 139 5.25 21.86 11.68
CA ASN A 139 5.89 22.15 12.97
C ASN A 139 4.88 22.75 13.98
N SER A 140 4.07 23.72 13.55
CA SER A 140 3.04 24.33 14.41
C SER A 140 1.99 23.32 14.83
N LEU A 141 1.54 22.46 13.90
CA LEU A 141 0.56 21.40 14.19
C LEU A 141 1.11 20.32 15.12
N ALA A 142 2.42 20.08 15.12
CA ALA A 142 3.06 19.10 15.99
C ALA A 142 3.39 19.65 17.40
N MET A 143 3.76 20.93 17.51
CA MET A 143 4.19 21.54 18.77
C MET A 143 3.06 22.20 19.57
N THR A 144 1.97 22.59 18.92
CA THR A 144 0.89 23.38 19.56
C THR A 144 -0.43 22.63 19.60
N ASN A 145 -1.36 23.10 20.44
CA ASN A 145 -2.74 22.59 20.48
C ASN A 145 -3.60 23.05 19.29
N ALA A 146 -3.03 23.71 18.29
CA ALA A 146 -3.75 24.18 17.10
C ALA A 146 -4.45 23.04 16.36
N GLY A 147 -3.89 21.82 16.37
CA GLY A 147 -4.54 20.65 15.78
C GLY A 147 -5.91 20.35 16.39
N LEU A 148 -6.07 20.54 17.71
CA LEU A 148 -7.33 20.34 18.42
C LEU A 148 -8.28 21.53 18.21
N GLU A 149 -7.75 22.75 18.31
CA GLU A 149 -8.55 23.99 18.17
C GLU A 149 -9.19 24.11 16.77
N TYR A 150 -8.43 23.77 15.73
CA TYR A 150 -8.88 23.85 14.34
C TYR A 150 -9.47 22.53 13.81
N ASN A 151 -9.71 21.54 14.69
CA ASN A 151 -10.26 20.23 14.33
C ASN A 151 -9.52 19.55 13.17
N VAL A 152 -8.19 19.57 13.22
CA VAL A 152 -7.33 18.89 12.26
C VAL A 152 -7.44 17.39 12.47
N LYS A 153 -7.77 16.67 11.39
CA LYS A 153 -8.10 15.22 11.44
C LYS A 153 -6.86 14.32 11.38
N LEU A 154 -5.69 14.91 11.19
CA LEU A 154 -4.41 14.23 11.12
C LEU A 154 -3.58 14.53 12.36
N SER A 155 -2.89 13.52 12.86
CA SER A 155 -1.88 13.66 13.91
C SER A 155 -0.52 13.96 13.28
N PHE A 156 0.14 15.01 13.75
CA PHE A 156 1.50 15.35 13.35
C PHE A 156 2.45 14.98 14.49
N SER A 157 3.25 13.94 14.29
CA SER A 157 4.23 13.53 15.30
C SER A 157 5.44 14.45 15.27
N TYR A 158 5.71 15.06 16.43
CA TYR A 158 6.87 15.93 16.64
C TYR A 158 8.20 15.18 16.49
N GLU A 159 8.27 13.93 16.96
CA GLU A 159 9.48 13.11 16.87
C GLU A 159 9.91 12.88 15.42
N LEU A 160 8.95 12.62 14.54
CA LEU A 160 9.21 12.40 13.12
C LEU A 160 9.79 13.67 12.46
N ILE A 161 9.29 14.85 12.85
CA ILE A 161 9.73 16.14 12.30
C ILE A 161 11.16 16.49 12.72
N ILE A 162 11.54 16.23 13.98
CA ILE A 162 12.88 16.57 14.48
C ILE A 162 13.93 15.57 14.01
N GLU A 163 13.62 14.28 14.12
CA GLU A 163 14.62 13.21 13.96
C GLU A 163 14.92 12.92 12.48
N HIS A 164 14.03 13.30 11.55
CA HIS A 164 14.09 12.84 10.17
C HIS A 164 13.88 13.94 9.12
N ASP A 165 14.63 13.82 8.04
CA ASP A 165 14.49 14.67 6.85
C ASP A 165 13.20 14.33 6.06
N PRO A 166 12.45 15.32 5.56
CA PRO A 166 11.18 15.09 4.86
C PRO A 166 11.32 14.22 3.61
N PHE A 167 12.34 14.48 2.80
CA PHE A 167 12.54 13.77 1.54
C PHE A 167 12.90 12.31 1.80
N ILE A 168 13.82 12.06 2.74
CA ILE A 168 14.20 10.70 3.12
C ILE A 168 13.01 9.95 3.73
N THR A 169 12.22 10.60 4.57
CA THR A 169 11.04 10.00 5.20
C THR A 169 9.99 9.61 4.16
N MET A 170 9.73 10.47 3.18
CA MET A 170 8.82 10.20 2.07
C MET A 170 9.30 9.04 1.19
N LEU A 171 10.60 8.97 0.93
CA LEU A 171 11.20 7.87 0.17
C LEU A 171 11.04 6.55 0.92
N ILE A 172 11.40 6.51 2.21
CA ILE A 172 11.24 5.33 3.07
C ILE A 172 9.78 4.90 3.12
N PHE A 173 8.85 5.85 3.32
CA PHE A 173 7.42 5.58 3.29
C PHE A 173 6.99 4.96 1.96
N GLY A 174 7.39 5.54 0.83
CA GLY A 174 7.09 5.03 -0.51
C GLY A 174 7.63 3.62 -0.75
N ILE A 175 8.81 3.29 -0.25
CA ILE A 175 9.38 1.93 -0.32
C ILE A 175 8.52 0.96 0.50
N ILE A 176 8.17 1.31 1.74
CA ILE A 176 7.35 0.43 2.60
C ILE A 176 5.96 0.26 2.01
N LEU A 177 5.37 1.32 1.44
CA LEU A 177 4.12 1.29 0.72
C LEU A 177 4.18 0.28 -0.44
N CYS A 178 5.26 0.33 -1.23
CA CYS A 178 5.49 -0.59 -2.34
C CYS A 178 5.69 -2.04 -1.87
N ILE A 179 6.46 -2.26 -0.80
CA ILE A 179 6.69 -3.60 -0.25
C ILE A 179 5.38 -4.18 0.29
N SER A 180 4.60 -3.39 1.02
CA SER A 180 3.35 -3.83 1.65
C SER A 180 2.30 -4.17 0.59
N THR A 181 2.16 -3.32 -0.44
CA THR A 181 1.26 -3.60 -1.56
C THR A 181 1.71 -4.79 -2.40
N GLY A 182 2.99 -4.91 -2.71
CA GLY A 182 3.53 -6.06 -3.45
C GLY A 182 3.35 -7.36 -2.68
N LEU A 183 3.61 -7.36 -1.37
CA LEU A 183 3.44 -8.53 -0.51
C LEU A 183 1.98 -9.01 -0.46
N VAL A 184 1.03 -8.09 -0.27
CA VAL A 184 -0.41 -8.43 -0.27
C VAL A 184 -0.85 -8.98 -1.63
N GLY A 185 -0.38 -8.39 -2.73
CA GLY A 185 -0.62 -8.91 -4.08
C GLY A 185 -0.07 -10.32 -4.27
N MET A 186 1.13 -10.61 -3.75
CA MET A 186 1.74 -11.94 -3.77
C MET A 186 0.97 -12.97 -2.93
N ILE A 187 0.47 -12.57 -1.75
CA ILE A 187 -0.36 -13.43 -0.90
C ILE A 187 -1.66 -13.77 -1.64
N MET A 188 -2.37 -12.76 -2.16
CA MET A 188 -3.59 -12.97 -2.93
C MET A 188 -3.36 -13.89 -4.12
N PHE A 189 -2.25 -13.70 -4.86
CA PHE A 189 -1.88 -14.55 -5.97
C PHE A 189 -1.64 -16.02 -5.54
N ALA A 190 -0.83 -16.25 -4.50
CA ALA A 190 -0.56 -17.61 -4.03
C ALA A 190 -1.82 -18.32 -3.54
N VAL A 191 -2.66 -17.64 -2.75
CA VAL A 191 -3.94 -18.19 -2.24
C VAL A 191 -4.90 -18.48 -3.39
N SER A 192 -4.96 -17.61 -4.40
CA SER A 192 -5.84 -17.80 -5.57
C SER A 192 -5.54 -19.07 -6.34
N ILE A 193 -4.25 -19.41 -6.49
CA ILE A 193 -3.81 -20.62 -7.17
C ILE A 193 -4.10 -21.85 -6.30
N CYS A 194 -3.84 -21.75 -5.00
CA CYS A 194 -3.98 -22.86 -4.06
C CYS A 194 -5.42 -23.28 -3.82
N VAL A 195 -6.31 -22.31 -3.62
CA VAL A 195 -7.71 -22.52 -3.22
C VAL A 195 -8.62 -22.00 -4.33
N ASN A 196 -9.06 -20.75 -4.24
CA ASN A 196 -9.94 -20.10 -5.19
C ASN A 196 -9.88 -18.57 -5.06
N ARG A 197 -10.64 -17.87 -5.90
CA ARG A 197 -10.69 -16.40 -5.93
C ARG A 197 -11.24 -15.77 -4.66
N THR A 198 -12.36 -16.29 -4.18
CA THR A 198 -13.07 -15.72 -3.04
C THR A 198 -12.21 -15.79 -1.77
N THR A 199 -11.52 -16.90 -1.54
CA THR A 199 -10.60 -17.06 -0.39
C THR A 199 -9.41 -16.10 -0.47
N ALA A 200 -8.87 -15.83 -1.66
CA ALA A 200 -7.79 -14.86 -1.82
C ALA A 200 -8.22 -13.43 -1.47
N VAL A 201 -9.43 -13.03 -1.90
CA VAL A 201 -10.01 -11.72 -1.56
C VAL A 201 -10.28 -11.65 -0.05
N LEU A 202 -10.89 -12.69 0.54
CA LEU A 202 -11.14 -12.77 1.98
C LEU A 202 -9.84 -12.65 2.78
N MET A 203 -8.79 -13.37 2.39
CA MET A 203 -7.47 -13.30 3.03
C MET A 203 -6.86 -11.90 2.90
N GLY A 204 -6.94 -11.27 1.71
CA GLY A 204 -6.53 -9.89 1.52
C GLY A 204 -7.27 -8.95 2.48
N THR A 205 -8.60 -9.05 2.53
CA THR A 205 -9.42 -8.20 3.41
C THR A 205 -9.09 -8.40 4.88
N PHE A 206 -8.85 -9.65 5.31
CA PHE A 206 -8.39 -9.94 6.66
C PHE A 206 -7.07 -9.22 6.97
N LEU A 207 -6.09 -9.24 6.07
CA LEU A 207 -4.83 -8.51 6.24
C LEU A 207 -5.01 -6.99 6.34
N SER A 208 -6.00 -6.41 5.63
CA SER A 208 -6.34 -4.98 5.78
C SER A 208 -6.95 -4.68 7.15
N VAL A 209 -7.86 -5.53 7.64
CA VAL A 209 -8.50 -5.39 8.96
C VAL A 209 -7.47 -5.51 10.08
N LEU A 210 -6.41 -6.31 9.91
CA LEU A 210 -5.34 -6.42 10.91
C LEU A 210 -4.70 -5.07 11.28
N SER A 211 -4.68 -4.09 10.38
CA SER A 211 -4.19 -2.74 10.71
C SER A 211 -5.04 -2.03 11.76
N VAL A 212 -6.36 -2.22 11.68
CA VAL A 212 -7.33 -1.71 12.65
C VAL A 212 -7.24 -2.49 13.96
N VAL A 213 -7.13 -3.81 13.88
CA VAL A 213 -6.97 -4.67 15.06
C VAL A 213 -5.71 -4.29 15.84
N PHE A 214 -4.58 -4.12 15.13
CA PHE A 214 -3.33 -3.70 15.74
C PHE A 214 -3.48 -2.36 16.46
N ALA A 215 -4.05 -1.37 15.80
CA ALA A 215 -4.22 -0.05 16.39
C ALA A 215 -5.04 -0.03 17.69
N ASN A 216 -5.96 -0.97 17.88
CA ASN A 216 -6.78 -1.08 19.10
C ASN A 216 -6.16 -2.01 20.16
N LEU A 217 -5.34 -2.99 19.75
CA LEU A 217 -4.80 -4.03 20.64
C LEU A 217 -3.28 -4.00 20.81
N TYR A 218 -2.59 -2.96 20.33
CA TYR A 218 -1.12 -2.88 20.32
C TYR A 218 -0.47 -3.05 21.71
N LEU A 219 -1.20 -2.73 22.80
CA LEU A 219 -0.71 -2.94 24.17
C LEU A 219 -0.64 -4.41 24.56
N TYR A 220 -1.57 -5.24 24.07
CA TYR A 220 -1.71 -6.65 24.47
C TYR A 220 -1.16 -7.62 23.42
N GLN A 221 -1.27 -7.29 22.12
CA GLN A 221 -0.98 -8.18 21.01
C GLN A 221 0.03 -7.56 20.03
N GLN A 222 1.25 -7.32 20.53
CA GLN A 222 2.34 -6.72 19.76
C GLN A 222 2.75 -7.57 18.55
N TRP A 223 2.56 -8.89 18.61
CA TRP A 223 2.90 -9.82 17.51
C TRP A 223 2.17 -9.52 16.19
N ILE A 224 0.99 -8.89 16.24
CA ILE A 224 0.21 -8.52 15.04
C ILE A 224 0.99 -7.54 14.15
N SER A 225 1.84 -6.70 14.76
CA SER A 225 2.70 -5.77 14.03
C SER A 225 3.65 -6.47 13.05
N PHE A 226 4.01 -7.73 13.29
CA PHE A 226 4.90 -8.50 12.42
C PHE A 226 4.17 -9.14 11.23
N ILE A 227 2.84 -9.23 11.26
CA ILE A 227 2.05 -9.95 10.26
C ILE A 227 1.20 -8.99 9.42
N SER A 228 0.90 -7.79 9.91
CA SER A 228 0.05 -6.82 9.23
C SER A 228 0.86 -5.91 8.30
N PRO A 229 0.85 -6.12 6.97
CA PRO A 229 1.71 -5.35 6.06
C PRO A 229 1.34 -3.87 6.02
N PHE A 230 0.03 -3.57 6.06
CA PHE A 230 -0.44 -2.18 6.07
C PHE A 230 -0.11 -1.44 7.36
N SER A 231 0.09 -2.13 8.49
CA SER A 231 0.53 -1.49 9.73
C SER A 231 1.95 -0.95 9.63
N TRP A 232 2.80 -1.54 8.79
CA TRP A 232 4.19 -1.09 8.59
C TRP A 232 4.27 0.30 7.96
N MET A 233 3.21 0.75 7.28
CA MET A 233 3.14 2.11 6.73
C MET A 233 3.19 3.18 7.82
N ASN A 234 2.79 2.87 9.06
CA ASN A 234 3.01 3.78 10.18
C ASN A 234 4.50 3.78 10.56
N LEU A 235 5.26 4.76 10.08
CA LEU A 235 6.71 4.81 10.32
C LEU A 235 7.07 4.87 11.81
N LEU A 236 6.23 5.48 12.66
CA LEU A 236 6.46 5.52 14.11
C LEU A 236 6.47 4.12 14.73
N LEU A 237 5.74 3.17 14.13
CA LEU A 237 5.81 1.76 14.52
C LEU A 237 7.23 1.24 14.26
N LEU A 238 7.77 1.49 13.08
CA LEU A 238 9.09 0.98 12.68
C LEU A 238 10.25 1.66 13.42
N TYR A 239 10.05 2.89 13.88
CA TYR A 239 10.95 3.58 14.80
C TYR A 239 10.83 3.11 16.26
N GLY A 240 9.90 2.19 16.57
CA GLY A 240 9.70 1.65 17.92
C GLY A 240 9.02 2.63 18.89
N LYS A 241 8.37 3.67 18.37
CA LYS A 241 7.70 4.71 19.18
C LYS A 241 6.26 4.36 19.55
N VAL A 242 5.67 3.36 18.88
CA VAL A 242 4.27 2.93 19.11
C VAL A 242 4.16 1.81 20.17
N CYS A 243 5.00 0.78 20.08
CA CYS A 243 4.98 -0.36 21.01
C CYS A 243 6.38 -0.88 21.32
N LYS A 244 6.56 -1.51 22.49
CA LYS A 244 7.86 -1.98 22.98
C LYS A 244 8.53 -2.99 22.02
N ASN A 245 7.79 -3.99 21.56
CA ASN A 245 8.30 -4.98 20.61
C ASN A 245 7.74 -4.68 19.21
N ALA A 246 8.29 -3.66 18.56
CA ALA A 246 7.95 -3.33 17.19
C ALA A 246 8.97 -3.92 16.20
N PRO A 247 8.55 -4.26 14.95
CA PRO A 247 9.48 -4.66 13.91
C PRO A 247 10.32 -3.46 13.47
N SER A 248 11.63 -3.63 13.37
CA SER A 248 12.51 -2.65 12.76
C SER A 248 12.36 -2.62 11.23
N PHE A 249 12.83 -1.55 10.59
CA PHE A 249 12.87 -1.44 9.12
C PHE A 249 13.56 -2.64 8.45
N SER A 250 14.71 -3.05 8.97
CA SER A 250 15.46 -4.19 8.44
C SER A 250 14.68 -5.49 8.62
N ALA A 251 14.02 -5.68 9.76
CA ALA A 251 13.19 -6.85 10.00
C ALA A 251 12.03 -6.91 8.99
N VAL A 252 11.33 -5.80 8.73
CA VAL A 252 10.24 -5.76 7.75
C VAL A 252 10.72 -6.16 6.35
N ILE A 253 11.85 -5.61 5.90
CA ILE A 253 12.41 -5.93 4.58
C ILE A 253 12.77 -7.41 4.48
N ILE A 254 13.43 -7.97 5.50
CA ILE A 254 13.83 -9.37 5.54
C ILE A 254 12.59 -10.28 5.56
N MET A 255 11.61 -9.99 6.41
CA MET A 255 10.36 -10.76 6.51
C MET A 255 9.58 -10.72 5.18
N ALA A 256 9.49 -9.55 4.55
CA ALA A 256 8.86 -9.42 3.25
C ALA A 256 9.60 -10.22 2.17
N ALA A 257 10.94 -10.13 2.12
CA ALA A 257 11.75 -10.87 1.15
C ALA A 257 11.61 -12.39 1.31
N ILE A 258 11.67 -12.90 2.54
CA ILE A 258 11.46 -14.32 2.86
C ILE A 258 10.04 -14.74 2.44
N SER A 259 9.03 -13.95 2.79
CA SER A 259 7.63 -14.24 2.44
C SER A 259 7.43 -14.31 0.93
N VAL A 260 8.01 -13.36 0.18
CA VAL A 260 7.93 -13.33 -1.29
C VAL A 260 8.61 -14.54 -1.91
N PHE A 261 9.77 -14.96 -1.39
CA PHE A 261 10.46 -16.15 -1.85
C PHE A 261 9.60 -17.42 -1.63
N ILE A 262 9.05 -17.58 -0.43
CA ILE A 262 8.18 -18.71 -0.07
C ILE A 262 6.92 -18.72 -0.96
N LEU A 263 6.22 -17.59 -1.07
CA LEU A 263 4.99 -17.47 -1.87
C LEU A 263 5.23 -17.74 -3.35
N SER A 264 6.37 -17.31 -3.88
CA SER A 264 6.79 -17.61 -5.26
C SER A 264 7.00 -19.11 -5.46
N GLY A 265 7.68 -19.77 -4.51
CA GLY A 265 7.90 -21.22 -4.53
C GLY A 265 6.59 -22.02 -4.45
N ILE A 266 5.67 -21.63 -3.56
CA ILE A 266 4.34 -22.24 -3.43
C ILE A 266 3.54 -22.09 -4.73
N SER A 267 3.53 -20.89 -5.31
CA SER A 267 2.81 -20.59 -6.56
C SER A 267 3.33 -21.44 -7.72
N LEU A 268 4.65 -21.57 -7.85
CA LEU A 268 5.28 -22.43 -8.86
C LEU A 268 4.90 -23.90 -8.65
N LYS A 269 5.11 -24.44 -7.44
CA LYS A 269 4.81 -25.84 -7.13
C LYS A 269 3.34 -26.18 -7.38
N ARG A 270 2.42 -25.32 -6.94
CA ARG A 270 0.99 -25.57 -7.05
C ARG A 270 0.51 -25.56 -8.49
N ILE A 271 1.03 -24.67 -9.33
CA ILE A 271 0.70 -24.65 -10.76
C ILE A 271 1.15 -25.90 -11.49
N TYR A 272 2.22 -26.57 -11.06
CA TYR A 272 2.61 -27.85 -11.65
C TYR A 272 1.68 -29.00 -11.31
N ILE A 273 1.04 -28.96 -10.15
CA ILE A 273 0.14 -30.01 -9.65
C ILE A 273 -1.30 -29.80 -10.13
N LYS A 274 -1.72 -28.55 -10.37
CA LYS A 274 -3.09 -28.23 -10.73
C LYS A 274 -3.40 -28.73 -12.15
N ASP A 275 -4.42 -29.57 -12.27
CA ASP A 275 -5.02 -29.92 -13.55
C ASP A 275 -5.87 -28.74 -14.06
N LEU A 276 -5.77 -28.45 -15.35
CA LEU A 276 -6.49 -27.35 -16.00
C LEU A 276 -7.85 -27.88 -16.45
N ASP A 277 -8.73 -28.15 -15.50
CA ASP A 277 -10.10 -28.53 -15.82
C ASP A 277 -10.90 -27.32 -16.28
N TRP A 278 -11.60 -27.50 -17.40
CA TRP A 278 -12.30 -26.45 -18.15
C TRP A 278 -13.70 -26.13 -17.64
N THR A 279 -14.17 -26.89 -16.65
CA THR A 279 -15.55 -26.88 -16.18
C THR A 279 -15.59 -26.33 -14.75
N ASP A 280 -16.48 -25.37 -14.53
CA ASP A 280 -17.00 -24.93 -13.22
C ASP A 280 -16.37 -23.69 -12.56
N GLU A 281 -16.23 -22.60 -13.31
CA GLU A 281 -16.35 -21.25 -12.70
C GLU A 281 -17.22 -20.36 -13.62
N GLU A 282 -18.54 -20.63 -13.60
CA GLU A 282 -19.58 -19.61 -13.83
C GLU A 282 -19.97 -18.94 -12.50
#